data_AF-A0A3P7FB58-F1
#
_entry.id   AF-A0A3P7FB58-F1
#
_cell.length_a   1.000
_cell.length_b   1.000
_cell.length_c   1.000
_cell.angle_alpha   90.00
_cell.angle_beta   90.00
_cell.angle_gamma   90.00
#
_symmetry.space_group_name_H-M   'P 1'
#
loop_
_entity.id
_entity.type
_entity.pdbx_description
1 polymer ?
#
loop_
_entity_poly.entity_id
_entity_poly.type
_entity_poly.pdbx_seq_one_letter_code
_entity_poly.pdbx_strand_id
1 'polypeptide(L)'
;MQHNISPSISKCQLKTVILRCFHDRCAVPRIVDDPERKMHPVTDAGYRYRYHRPGIDPLPRLPNCKVPVHKPDYKVRDCWTTAQARFGENDYIDLLGDGSIHPAQLQYHVPAWLRGFPGQHRTNELVKLIHFRNLYKEKMQISSPRRWYDLQKRIKYLLQKHNYYKQDELRDERYFGLWDEKPDYFYKDKSRRSYQDLV
;
A
#
# COMPACT_ATOMS: atom_id res chain seq x y z
N MET A 1 10.27 -70.08 58.84
CA MET A 1 11.05 -68.98 59.46
C MET A 1 11.27 -67.90 58.41
N GLN A 2 10.32 -66.99 58.20
CA GLN A 2 10.44 -65.98 57.14
C GLN A 2 9.79 -64.65 57.56
N HIS A 3 10.67 -63.68 57.77
CA HIS A 3 10.60 -62.24 57.49
C HIS A 3 9.37 -61.42 57.93
N ASN A 4 9.49 -60.84 59.14
CA ASN A 4 8.96 -59.51 59.42
C ASN A 4 10.05 -58.47 59.10
N ILE A 5 9.82 -57.63 58.09
CA ILE A 5 10.62 -56.42 57.85
C ILE A 5 9.66 -55.24 57.95
N SER A 6 9.66 -54.59 59.12
CA SER A 6 8.98 -53.32 59.37
C SER A 6 9.76 -52.17 58.71
N PRO A 7 9.13 -51.32 57.87
CA PRO A 7 9.82 -50.15 57.34
C PRO A 7 9.93 -49.09 58.43
N SER A 8 11.16 -48.70 58.76
CA SER A 8 11.47 -47.57 59.61
C SER A 8 11.13 -46.26 58.88
N ILE A 9 9.94 -45.71 59.14
CA ILE A 9 9.56 -44.38 58.64
C ILE A 9 10.29 -43.33 59.49
N SER A 10 11.15 -42.54 58.83
CA SER A 10 12.01 -41.55 59.48
C SER A 10 11.20 -40.43 60.15
N LYS A 11 11.70 -39.94 61.28
CA LYS A 11 11.11 -38.83 62.07
C LYS A 11 10.91 -37.53 61.28
N CYS A 12 11.44 -37.43 60.06
CA CYS A 12 11.23 -36.30 59.15
C CYS A 12 9.92 -36.37 58.35
N GLN A 13 9.24 -37.51 58.27
CA GLN A 13 7.96 -37.63 57.54
C GLN A 13 6.72 -37.39 58.41
N LEU A 14 6.85 -37.44 59.74
CA LEU A 14 5.71 -37.21 60.65
C LEU A 14 5.45 -35.73 60.97
N LYS A 15 6.44 -34.83 60.74
CA LYS A 15 6.25 -33.39 60.96
C LYS A 15 5.60 -32.66 59.77
N THR A 16 5.60 -33.24 58.57
CA THR A 16 5.01 -32.64 57.37
C THR A 16 3.54 -33.00 57.15
N VAL A 17 3.03 -34.04 57.83
CA VAL A 17 1.62 -34.46 57.70
C VAL A 17 0.68 -33.72 58.66
N ILE A 18 1.18 -33.23 59.81
CA ILE A 18 0.34 -32.60 60.84
C ILE A 18 0.21 -31.07 60.65
N LEU A 19 1.09 -30.43 59.87
CA LEU A 19 1.00 -29.00 59.54
C LEU A 19 0.11 -28.66 58.33
N ARG A 20 -0.48 -29.67 57.66
CA ARG A 20 -1.37 -29.46 56.50
C ARG A 20 -2.86 -29.35 56.85
N CYS A 21 -3.21 -29.34 58.14
CA CYS A 21 -4.60 -29.31 58.61
C CYS A 21 -5.12 -27.92 58.99
N PHE A 22 -4.40 -26.85 58.64
CA PHE A 22 -4.81 -25.48 58.98
C PHE A 22 -4.73 -24.58 57.73
N HIS A 23 -5.90 -24.12 57.28
CA HIS A 23 -6.13 -23.06 56.28
C HIS A 23 -6.19 -23.47 54.80
N ASP A 24 -7.19 -24.26 54.42
CA ASP A 24 -7.80 -24.18 53.08
C ASP A 24 -9.33 -24.09 53.24
N ARG A 25 -9.81 -22.87 53.56
CA ARG A 25 -11.24 -22.49 53.54
C ARG A 25 -11.58 -21.52 52.39
N CYS A 26 -10.74 -21.47 51.35
CA CYS A 26 -11.00 -20.64 50.17
C CYS A 26 -11.11 -21.53 48.94
N ALA A 27 -12.31 -21.56 48.35
CA ALA A 27 -12.72 -22.36 47.20
C ALA A 27 -12.07 -21.90 45.86
N VAL A 28 -10.76 -21.69 45.84
CA VAL A 28 -10.02 -21.30 44.64
C VAL A 28 -8.98 -22.38 44.33
N PRO A 29 -9.10 -23.13 43.22
CA PRO A 29 -8.10 -24.12 42.85
C PRO A 29 -6.78 -23.42 42.52
N ARG A 30 -5.72 -23.73 43.28
CA ARG A 30 -4.35 -23.34 42.93
C ARG A 30 -3.94 -24.12 41.68
N ILE A 31 -3.60 -23.40 40.62
CA ILE A 31 -3.00 -23.93 39.39
C ILE A 31 -1.71 -24.64 39.80
N VAL A 32 -1.75 -25.97 39.73
CA VAL A 32 -0.56 -26.81 39.79
C VAL A 32 0.15 -26.62 38.44
N ASP A 33 1.40 -26.17 38.47
CA ASP A 33 2.22 -26.13 37.27
C ASP A 33 2.41 -27.55 36.77
N ASP A 34 1.71 -27.93 35.69
CA ASP A 34 1.90 -29.22 35.04
C ASP A 34 3.31 -29.27 34.40
N PRO A 35 4.21 -30.15 34.87
CA PRO A 35 5.56 -30.30 34.31
C PRO A 35 5.57 -30.94 32.91
N GLU A 36 4.41 -31.28 32.34
CA GLU A 36 4.24 -31.95 31.05
C GLU A 36 4.02 -30.99 29.86
N ARG A 37 4.19 -29.67 30.02
CA ARG A 37 3.91 -28.69 28.95
C ARG A 37 4.95 -28.65 27.80
N LYS A 38 5.37 -29.82 27.33
CA LYS A 38 5.90 -30.08 25.97
C LYS A 38 4.77 -29.86 24.96
N MET A 39 4.53 -28.60 24.58
CA MET A 39 3.65 -28.28 23.46
C MET A 39 4.47 -27.97 22.20
N HIS A 40 4.12 -28.66 21.13
CA HIS A 40 4.72 -28.73 19.79
C HIS A 40 5.10 -27.37 19.17
N PRO A 41 6.09 -27.35 18.23
CA PRO A 41 6.37 -26.16 17.45
C PRO A 41 5.19 -25.88 16.49
N VAL A 42 4.40 -24.87 16.80
CA VAL A 42 3.39 -24.34 15.87
C VAL A 42 4.05 -23.24 15.06
N THR A 43 4.50 -23.60 13.86
CA THR A 43 4.80 -22.67 12.77
C THR A 43 3.48 -22.12 12.23
N ASP A 44 3.11 -20.91 12.65
CA ASP A 44 2.33 -19.96 11.83
C ASP A 44 2.32 -18.57 12.52
N ALA A 45 3.02 -17.63 11.88
CA ALA A 45 2.88 -16.17 11.98
C ALA A 45 2.38 -15.54 13.31
N GLY A 46 3.14 -15.63 14.40
CA GLY A 46 3.14 -14.59 15.46
C GLY A 46 1.86 -14.36 16.31
N TYR A 47 0.79 -15.13 16.10
CA TYR A 47 -0.45 -15.01 16.89
C TYR A 47 -0.54 -16.12 17.95
N ARG A 48 -0.36 -15.77 19.22
CA ARG A 48 -0.62 -16.67 20.37
C ARG A 48 -1.99 -16.34 20.96
N TYR A 49 -3.04 -17.02 20.51
CA TYR A 49 -4.35 -16.92 21.17
C TYR A 49 -4.24 -17.46 22.60
N ARG A 50 -4.60 -16.67 23.61
CA ARG A 50 -4.61 -17.09 25.02
C ARG A 50 -6.02 -17.54 25.40
N TYR A 51 -6.32 -18.82 25.20
CA TYR A 51 -7.62 -19.41 25.55
C TYR A 51 -8.03 -19.21 27.02
N HIS A 52 -7.08 -19.03 27.95
CA HIS A 52 -7.35 -18.99 29.39
C HIS A 52 -7.57 -17.58 29.98
N ARG A 53 -7.62 -16.52 29.17
CA ARG A 53 -7.99 -15.17 29.64
C ARG A 53 -8.92 -14.48 28.63
N PRO A 54 -10.25 -14.69 28.73
CA PRO A 54 -11.19 -13.87 27.97
C PRO A 54 -10.96 -12.38 28.32
N GLY A 55 -10.80 -11.53 27.30
CA GLY A 55 -10.61 -10.08 27.46
C GLY A 55 -9.18 -9.52 27.29
N ILE A 56 -8.19 -10.35 26.95
CA ILE A 56 -6.84 -9.88 26.56
C ILE A 56 -6.64 -10.21 25.08
N ASP A 57 -6.98 -9.27 24.21
CA ASP A 57 -6.82 -9.41 22.76
C ASP A 57 -5.36 -9.73 22.39
N PRO A 58 -5.11 -10.75 21.54
CA PRO A 58 -3.78 -11.06 21.05
C PRO A 58 -3.34 -10.00 20.04
N LEU A 59 -2.84 -8.87 20.54
CA LEU A 59 -2.21 -7.86 19.69
C LEU A 59 -1.02 -8.49 18.96
N PRO A 60 -0.83 -8.20 17.65
CA PRO A 60 0.28 -8.76 16.88
C PRO A 60 1.61 -8.39 17.52
N ARG A 61 2.50 -9.38 17.66
CA ARG A 61 3.86 -9.21 18.20
C ARG A 61 4.87 -9.84 17.25
N LEU A 62 6.01 -9.19 17.07
CA LEU A 62 7.13 -9.81 16.37
C LEU A 62 7.65 -11.01 17.20
N PRO A 63 7.99 -12.14 16.56
CA PRO A 63 8.60 -13.26 17.28
C PRO A 63 9.87 -12.77 18.00
N ASN A 64 10.05 -13.20 19.24
CA ASN A 64 11.19 -12.85 20.13
C ASN A 64 11.29 -11.37 20.58
N CYS A 65 10.34 -10.51 20.22
CA CYS A 65 10.30 -9.13 20.70
C CYS A 65 9.16 -8.94 21.71
N LYS A 66 9.50 -8.48 22.92
CA LYS A 66 8.50 -8.16 23.97
C LYS A 66 7.82 -6.81 23.73
N VAL A 67 8.36 -5.96 22.85
CA VAL A 67 7.81 -4.65 22.53
C VAL A 67 6.54 -4.84 21.67
N PRO A 68 5.40 -4.21 22.02
CA PRO A 68 4.21 -4.19 21.17
C PRO A 68 4.53 -3.64 19.78
N VAL A 69 3.97 -4.24 18.72
CA VAL A 69 4.08 -3.66 17.37
C VAL A 69 3.40 -2.30 17.39
N HIS A 70 4.12 -1.26 16.95
CA HIS A 70 3.57 0.08 16.84
C HIS A 70 2.32 0.04 15.96
N LYS A 71 1.19 0.49 16.51
CA LYS A 71 -0.02 0.78 15.75
C LYS A 71 -0.05 2.30 15.55
N PRO A 72 -0.38 2.79 14.35
CA PRO A 72 -0.61 4.22 14.19
C PRO A 72 -1.78 4.63 15.08
N ASP A 73 -1.67 5.80 15.72
CA ASP A 73 -2.75 6.32 16.54
C ASP A 73 -4.01 6.51 15.69
N TYR A 74 -5.16 6.13 16.24
CA TYR A 74 -6.44 6.32 15.58
C TYR A 74 -6.72 7.83 15.44
N LYS A 75 -6.86 8.29 14.20
CA LYS A 75 -7.25 9.66 13.89
C LYS A 75 -8.76 9.71 13.73
N VAL A 76 -9.46 10.24 14.74
CA VAL A 76 -10.89 10.55 14.65
C VAL A 76 -11.08 11.54 13.50
N ARG A 77 -11.93 11.19 12.52
CA ARG A 77 -12.29 12.08 11.42
C ARG A 77 -13.64 12.72 11.75
N ASP A 78 -13.73 14.03 11.61
CA ASP A 78 -15.00 14.74 11.63
C ASP A 78 -15.61 14.70 10.23
N CYS A 79 -16.75 14.00 10.10
CA CYS A 79 -17.48 13.85 8.85
C CYS A 79 -18.28 15.11 8.47
N TRP A 80 -18.41 16.08 9.38
CA TRP A 80 -19.22 17.28 9.22
C TRP A 80 -18.39 18.56 9.30
N THR A 81 -17.09 18.47 8.99
CA THR A 81 -16.27 19.67 8.78
C THR A 81 -16.90 20.58 7.73
N THR A 82 -16.75 21.90 7.88
CA THR A 82 -17.35 22.88 6.96
C THR A 82 -17.03 22.60 5.49
N ALA A 83 -15.82 22.08 5.18
CA ALA A 83 -15.42 21.73 3.83
C ALA A 83 -16.17 20.50 3.27
N GLN A 84 -16.44 19.49 4.09
CA GLN A 84 -17.22 18.31 3.69
C GLN A 84 -18.71 18.64 3.61
N ALA A 85 -19.23 19.41 4.57
CA ALA A 85 -20.63 19.84 4.58
C ALA A 85 -20.98 20.74 3.38
N ARG A 86 -20.03 21.55 2.89
CA ARG A 86 -20.18 22.41 1.69
C ARG A 86 -19.67 21.76 0.39
N PHE A 87 -19.28 20.49 0.42
CA PHE A 87 -18.80 19.83 -0.78
C PHE A 87 -19.93 19.71 -1.83
N GLY A 88 -19.64 20.10 -3.07
CA GLY A 88 -20.60 20.13 -4.18
C GLY A 88 -21.52 21.36 -4.20
N GLU A 89 -21.32 22.31 -3.29
CA GLU A 89 -22.01 23.60 -3.34
C GLU A 89 -21.66 24.33 -4.66
N ASN A 90 -22.68 24.76 -5.39
CA ASN A 90 -22.60 25.46 -6.68
C ASN A 90 -22.14 24.63 -7.90
N ASP A 91 -22.17 23.29 -7.85
CA ASP A 91 -21.82 22.45 -9.00
C ASP A 91 -22.74 22.64 -10.22
N TYR A 92 -24.00 23.02 -10.00
CA TYR A 92 -25.03 23.26 -11.03
C TYR A 92 -25.38 24.76 -11.18
N ILE A 93 -24.43 25.65 -10.87
CA ILE A 93 -24.64 27.10 -10.95
C ILE A 93 -25.02 27.58 -12.35
N ASP A 94 -24.55 26.88 -13.38
CA ASP A 94 -24.88 27.14 -14.78
C ASP A 94 -26.34 26.79 -15.12
N LEU A 95 -26.87 25.71 -14.52
CA LEU A 95 -28.24 25.26 -14.75
C LEU A 95 -29.27 26.01 -13.91
N LEU A 96 -28.94 26.34 -12.66
CA LEU A 96 -29.86 26.92 -11.68
C LEU A 96 -29.69 28.44 -11.48
N GLY A 97 -28.60 29.01 -12.01
CA GLY A 97 -28.28 30.43 -11.89
C GLY A 97 -28.66 31.23 -13.14
N ASP A 98 -27.90 32.29 -13.37
CA ASP A 98 -28.00 33.18 -14.53
C ASP A 98 -27.23 32.66 -15.77
N GLY A 99 -26.50 31.56 -15.62
CA GLY A 99 -25.65 30.98 -16.67
C GLY A 99 -24.38 31.78 -16.96
N SER A 100 -24.03 32.78 -16.14
CA SER A 100 -22.85 33.64 -16.38
C SER A 100 -21.51 32.95 -16.08
N ILE A 101 -21.53 31.94 -15.20
CA ILE A 101 -20.34 31.23 -14.71
C ILE A 101 -20.47 29.75 -15.03
N HIS A 102 -19.44 29.16 -15.65
CA HIS A 102 -19.37 27.73 -15.89
C HIS A 102 -18.71 27.00 -14.70
N PRO A 103 -19.17 25.81 -14.27
CA PRO A 103 -18.63 25.10 -13.10
C PRO A 103 -17.11 24.87 -13.14
N ALA A 104 -16.54 24.68 -14.33
CA ALA A 104 -15.08 24.58 -14.52
C ALA A 104 -14.31 25.80 -13.98
N GLN A 105 -14.90 27.00 -13.97
CA GLN A 105 -14.28 28.22 -13.47
C GLN A 105 -14.19 28.24 -11.93
N LEU A 106 -15.10 27.55 -11.24
CA LEU A 106 -15.15 27.41 -9.77
C LEU A 106 -14.06 26.50 -9.20
N GLN A 107 -13.29 25.81 -10.06
CA GLN A 107 -12.20 24.93 -9.65
C GLN A 107 -10.96 25.72 -9.21
N TYR A 108 -11.06 26.49 -8.11
CA TYR A 108 -9.99 27.37 -7.61
C TYR A 108 -8.73 26.62 -7.15
N HIS A 109 -8.87 25.35 -6.77
CA HIS A 109 -7.75 24.49 -6.40
C HIS A 109 -6.94 24.00 -7.62
N VAL A 110 -7.50 24.12 -8.83
CA VAL A 110 -6.88 23.70 -10.08
C VAL A 110 -6.18 24.90 -10.75
N PRO A 111 -4.96 24.74 -11.27
CA PRO A 111 -4.30 25.80 -12.04
C PRO A 111 -5.19 26.31 -13.18
N ALA A 112 -5.18 27.63 -13.42
CA ALA A 112 -6.10 28.25 -14.37
C ALA A 112 -6.05 27.64 -15.79
N TRP A 113 -4.86 27.23 -16.26
CA TRP A 113 -4.64 26.60 -17.57
C TRP A 113 -5.16 25.15 -17.67
N LEU A 114 -5.56 24.55 -16.56
CA LEU A 114 -6.02 23.17 -16.47
C LEU A 114 -7.54 23.07 -16.18
N ARG A 115 -8.19 24.19 -15.88
CA ARG A 115 -9.64 24.24 -15.62
C ARG A 115 -10.42 23.83 -16.86
N GLY A 116 -11.36 22.89 -16.69
CA GLY A 116 -12.20 22.37 -17.78
C GLY A 116 -11.50 21.39 -18.75
N PHE A 117 -10.29 20.93 -18.44
CA PHE A 117 -9.59 19.99 -19.30
C PHE A 117 -10.24 18.58 -19.28
N PRO A 118 -10.45 17.91 -20.42
CA PRO A 118 -11.09 16.60 -20.45
C PRO A 118 -10.24 15.52 -19.74
N GLY A 119 -10.85 14.69 -18.89
CA GLY A 119 -10.14 13.74 -18.04
C GLY A 119 -9.71 12.42 -18.70
N GLN A 120 -10.51 11.89 -19.62
CA GLN A 120 -10.50 10.44 -19.93
C GLN A 120 -9.61 10.02 -21.11
N HIS A 121 -8.95 10.94 -21.81
CA HIS A 121 -8.20 10.59 -23.01
C HIS A 121 -6.84 9.91 -22.70
N ARG A 122 -6.47 8.86 -23.44
CA ARG A 122 -5.17 8.17 -23.25
C ARG A 122 -3.97 9.11 -23.46
N THR A 123 -4.13 10.08 -24.35
CA THR A 123 -3.09 11.08 -24.73
C THR A 123 -3.23 12.36 -23.89
N ASN A 124 -4.00 12.34 -22.80
CA ASN A 124 -4.29 13.52 -21.98
C ASN A 124 -3.01 14.21 -21.49
N GLU A 125 -2.00 13.44 -21.05
CA GLU A 125 -0.72 14.01 -20.63
C GLU A 125 -0.03 14.81 -21.76
N LEU A 126 0.04 14.26 -22.97
CA LEU A 126 0.67 14.94 -24.11
C LEU A 126 -0.05 16.27 -24.42
N VAL A 127 -1.38 16.24 -24.48
CA VAL A 127 -2.17 17.45 -24.79
C VAL A 127 -1.99 18.50 -23.69
N LYS A 128 -2.00 18.11 -22.40
CA LYS A 128 -1.72 19.00 -21.27
C LYS A 128 -0.35 19.65 -21.38
N LEU A 129 0.69 18.87 -21.67
CA LEU A 129 2.06 19.38 -21.79
C LEU A 129 2.24 20.29 -23.00
N ILE A 130 1.60 19.99 -24.14
CA ILE A 130 1.60 20.88 -25.31
C ILE A 130 0.89 22.20 -24.97
N HIS A 131 -0.25 22.15 -24.29
CA HIS A 131 -0.97 23.34 -23.88
C HIS A 131 -0.14 24.20 -22.92
N PHE A 132 0.41 23.58 -21.87
CA PHE A 132 1.32 24.24 -20.92
C PHE A 132 2.54 24.86 -21.61
N ARG A 133 3.16 24.12 -22.55
CA ARG A 133 4.28 24.61 -23.36
C ARG A 133 3.91 25.88 -24.10
N ASN A 134 2.75 25.89 -24.77
CA ASN A 134 2.32 27.01 -25.59
C ASN A 134 2.03 28.26 -24.73
N LEU A 135 1.46 28.08 -23.54
CA LEU A 135 1.16 29.19 -22.62
C LEU A 135 2.41 29.81 -21.97
N TYR A 136 3.39 28.99 -21.58
CA TYR A 136 4.53 29.45 -20.77
C TYR A 136 5.88 29.40 -21.50
N LYS A 137 5.88 29.30 -22.83
CA LYS A 137 7.09 29.15 -23.66
C LYS A 137 8.17 30.17 -23.32
N GLU A 138 7.87 31.46 -23.47
CA GLU A 138 8.85 32.54 -23.32
C GLU A 138 9.36 32.64 -21.88
N LYS A 139 8.43 32.63 -20.92
CA LYS A 139 8.75 32.70 -19.49
C LYS A 139 9.66 31.56 -19.06
N MET A 140 9.36 30.32 -19.47
CA MET A 140 10.09 29.14 -19.02
C MET A 140 11.48 29.02 -19.64
N GLN A 141 11.65 29.47 -20.88
CA GLN A 141 12.96 29.53 -21.54
C GLN A 141 13.91 30.49 -20.82
N ILE A 142 13.41 31.64 -20.36
CA ILE A 142 14.21 32.64 -19.63
C ILE A 142 14.43 32.19 -18.18
N SER A 143 13.36 31.82 -17.46
CA SER A 143 13.44 31.58 -16.01
C SER A 143 14.00 30.21 -15.62
N SER A 144 13.82 29.19 -16.46
CA SER A 144 14.07 27.79 -16.08
C SER A 144 14.41 26.91 -17.30
N PRO A 145 15.55 27.17 -17.98
CA PRO A 145 15.92 26.48 -19.22
C PRO A 145 16.03 24.96 -19.05
N ARG A 146 16.48 24.48 -17.88
CA ARG A 146 16.53 23.05 -17.57
C ARG A 146 15.14 22.40 -17.56
N ARG A 147 14.17 23.03 -16.90
CA ARG A 147 12.78 22.53 -16.87
C ARG A 147 12.15 22.57 -18.27
N TRP A 148 12.47 23.59 -19.07
CA TRP A 148 12.04 23.67 -20.46
C TRP A 148 12.56 22.48 -21.29
N TYR A 149 13.84 22.16 -21.16
CA TYR A 149 14.45 21.01 -21.84
C TYR A 149 13.80 19.68 -21.43
N ASP A 150 13.57 19.46 -20.14
CA ASP A 150 12.92 18.24 -19.64
C ASP A 150 11.46 18.14 -20.13
N LEU A 151 10.74 19.26 -20.20
CA LEU A 151 9.39 19.32 -20.79
C LEU A 151 9.41 18.95 -22.28
N GLN A 152 10.32 19.49 -23.08
CA GLN A 152 10.43 19.14 -24.51
C GLN A 152 10.76 17.66 -24.70
N LYS A 153 11.67 17.14 -23.88
CA LYS A 153 12.03 15.71 -23.88
C LYS A 153 10.81 14.85 -23.60
N ARG A 154 9.98 15.22 -22.62
CA ARG A 154 8.74 14.49 -22.29
C ARG A 154 7.73 14.54 -23.43
N ILE A 155 7.51 15.71 -24.04
CA ILE A 155 6.62 15.87 -25.20
C ILE A 155 7.10 14.99 -26.36
N LYS A 156 8.41 15.00 -26.67
CA LYS A 156 8.99 14.16 -27.72
C LYS A 156 8.76 12.67 -27.46
N TYR A 157 9.03 12.21 -26.23
CA TYR A 157 8.79 10.83 -25.83
C TYR A 157 7.33 10.43 -26.00
N LEU A 158 6.40 11.25 -25.52
CA LEU A 158 4.96 10.96 -25.60
C LEU A 158 4.47 10.97 -27.05
N LEU A 159 4.94 11.90 -27.88
CA LEU A 159 4.62 11.94 -29.31
C LEU A 159 5.06 10.64 -30.00
N GLN A 160 6.29 10.20 -29.74
CA GLN A 160 6.79 8.92 -30.27
C GLN A 160 5.98 7.73 -29.75
N LYS A 161 5.72 7.69 -28.45
CA LYS A 161 4.96 6.60 -27.82
C LYS A 161 3.53 6.49 -28.36
N HIS A 162 2.81 7.60 -28.48
CA HIS A 162 1.41 7.57 -28.91
C HIS A 162 1.24 7.32 -30.40
N ASN A 163 2.15 7.84 -31.24
CA ASN A 163 2.06 7.67 -32.69
C ASN A 163 2.65 6.35 -33.16
N TYR A 164 3.75 5.92 -32.55
CA TYR A 164 4.54 4.83 -33.10
C TYR A 164 4.55 3.55 -32.27
N TYR A 165 4.65 3.63 -30.94
CA TYR A 165 4.82 2.40 -30.14
C TYR A 165 3.60 1.48 -30.21
N LYS A 166 2.42 2.03 -30.54
CA LYS A 166 1.20 1.23 -30.73
C LYS A 166 1.18 0.49 -32.08
N GLN A 167 1.89 1.01 -33.08
CA GLN A 167 1.98 0.45 -34.42
C GLN A 167 3.23 -0.43 -34.59
N ASP A 168 4.18 -0.35 -33.66
CA ASP A 168 5.46 -1.05 -33.72
C ASP A 168 5.30 -2.50 -33.24
N GLU A 169 4.98 -3.39 -34.18
CA GLU A 169 4.84 -4.83 -33.95
C GLU A 169 6.19 -5.52 -33.67
N LEU A 170 7.30 -4.93 -34.11
CA LEU A 170 8.64 -5.52 -34.05
C LEU A 170 9.38 -5.19 -32.74
N ARG A 171 8.81 -4.34 -31.88
CA ARG A 171 9.50 -3.85 -30.68
C ARG A 171 9.95 -4.99 -29.76
N ASP A 172 9.08 -5.96 -29.54
CA ASP A 172 9.38 -7.09 -28.65
C ASP A 172 10.42 -8.02 -29.31
N GLU A 173 10.28 -8.29 -30.60
CA GLU A 173 11.24 -9.09 -31.37
C GLU A 173 12.65 -8.48 -31.36
N ARG A 174 12.76 -7.14 -31.45
CA ARG A 174 14.03 -6.41 -31.28
C ARG A 174 14.58 -6.51 -29.87
N TYR A 175 13.72 -6.41 -28.86
CA TYR A 175 14.14 -6.51 -27.47
C TYR A 175 14.73 -7.88 -27.15
N PHE A 176 14.19 -8.94 -27.74
CA PHE A 176 14.71 -10.29 -27.61
C PHE A 176 15.92 -10.61 -28.50
N GLY A 177 16.32 -9.70 -29.39
CA GLY A 177 17.43 -9.94 -30.32
C GLY A 177 17.14 -11.06 -31.32
N LEU A 178 15.87 -11.28 -31.68
CA LEU A 178 15.49 -12.34 -32.62
C LEU A 178 15.90 -12.03 -34.08
N TRP A 179 16.29 -10.78 -34.35
CA TRP A 179 16.67 -10.30 -35.68
C TRP A 179 18.02 -9.60 -35.60
N ASP A 180 19.02 -10.15 -36.28
CA ASP A 180 20.35 -9.54 -36.45
C ASP A 180 20.41 -8.59 -37.67
N GLU A 181 19.46 -8.71 -38.60
CA GLU A 181 19.48 -7.98 -39.86
C GLU A 181 18.82 -6.61 -39.74
N LYS A 182 19.52 -5.57 -40.24
CA LYS A 182 18.90 -4.26 -40.47
C LYS A 182 17.75 -4.46 -41.46
N PRO A 183 16.52 -3.99 -41.16
CA PRO A 183 15.39 -4.17 -42.06
C PRO A 183 15.74 -3.62 -43.46
N ASP A 184 15.52 -4.43 -44.50
CA ASP A 184 15.71 -4.00 -45.88
C ASP A 184 14.61 -3.01 -46.27
N TYR A 185 15.00 -1.75 -46.41
CA TYR A 185 14.14 -0.63 -46.75
C TYR A 185 13.60 -0.67 -48.19
N PHE A 186 14.23 -1.46 -49.07
CA PHE A 186 13.95 -1.44 -50.50
C PHE A 186 12.82 -2.40 -50.91
N TYR A 187 12.62 -3.51 -50.21
CA TYR A 187 11.64 -4.54 -50.59
C TYR A 187 10.47 -4.68 -49.61
N LYS A 188 9.43 -3.87 -49.87
CA LYS A 188 8.01 -4.26 -49.92
C LYS A 188 7.30 -4.94 -48.74
N ASP A 189 7.88 -5.16 -47.56
CA ASP A 189 7.05 -5.60 -46.42
C ASP A 189 6.48 -4.38 -45.66
N LYS A 190 5.33 -3.86 -46.14
CA LYS A 190 4.61 -2.76 -45.48
C LYS A 190 3.92 -3.20 -44.19
N SER A 191 3.85 -4.52 -43.91
CA SER A 191 3.13 -5.08 -42.77
C SER A 191 3.87 -4.91 -41.45
N ARG A 192 5.20 -4.73 -41.47
CA ARG A 192 6.05 -4.78 -40.26
C ARG A 192 7.01 -3.59 -40.21
N ARG A 193 6.49 -2.37 -40.02
CA ARG A 193 7.32 -1.15 -39.86
C ARG A 193 7.46 -0.74 -38.41
N SER A 194 8.69 -0.61 -37.92
CA SER A 194 8.94 0.20 -36.73
C SER A 194 9.19 1.66 -37.14
N TYR A 195 8.91 2.60 -36.25
CA TYR A 195 9.26 4.01 -36.47
C TYR A 195 10.74 4.31 -36.31
N GLN A 196 11.48 3.38 -35.70
CA GLN A 196 12.93 3.50 -35.51
C GLN A 196 13.68 3.33 -36.82
N ASP A 197 13.02 2.71 -37.81
CA ASP A 197 13.55 2.45 -39.14
C ASP A 197 13.32 3.65 -40.09
N LEU A 198 12.51 4.63 -39.71
CA LEU A 198 12.28 5.83 -40.51
C LEU A 198 13.43 6.83 -40.34
N VAL A 199 14.64 6.49 -40.81
CA VAL A 199 15.81 7.39 -40.99
C VAL A 199 16.63 6.94 -42.18
#